data_AF-A0AAD5MDG0-F1
#
_entry.id   AF-A0AAD5MDG0-F1
#
_cell.length_a   1.000
_cell.length_b   1.000
_cell.length_c   1.000
_cell.angle_alpha   90.00
_cell.angle_beta   90.00
_cell.angle_gamma   90.00
#
_symmetry.space_group_name_H-M   'P 1'
#
loop_
_entity.id
_entity.type
_entity.pdbx_description
1 polymer ?
#
loop_
_entity_poly.entity_id
_entity_poly.type
_entity_poly.pdbx_seq_one_letter_code
_entity_poly.pdbx_strand_id
1 'polypeptide(L)'
;MVELATIWFGLQPNENNKIFVEDGIVFIRGAKKRKEKYRSIILDVCYNEKQPRICPVVDFTKDSVIHDIAGILSEDGKKITD
;
A
#
# COMPACT_ATOMS: atom_id res chain seq x y z
N MET A 1 -9.38 9.99 -7.36
CA MET A 1 -9.68 9.13 -6.18
C MET A 1 -9.58 9.92 -4.89
N VAL A 2 -8.40 10.37 -4.46
CA VAL A 2 -8.23 11.11 -3.18
C VAL A 2 -9.13 12.34 -3.07
N GLU A 3 -9.16 13.20 -4.09
CA GLU A 3 -9.99 14.41 -4.08
C GLU A 3 -11.49 14.09 -3.90
N LEU A 4 -12.00 13.11 -4.66
CA LEU A 4 -13.39 12.66 -4.54
C LEU A 4 -13.66 12.07 -3.14
N ALA A 5 -12.71 11.30 -2.58
CA ALA A 5 -12.82 10.75 -1.24
C ALA A 5 -12.91 11.83 -0.16
N THR A 6 -12.13 12.90 -0.31
CA THR A 6 -12.16 14.06 0.60
C THR A 6 -13.47 14.83 0.49
N ILE A 7 -13.95 15.08 -0.73
CA ILE A 7 -15.15 15.89 -0.96
C ILE A 7 -16.43 15.13 -0.58
N TRP A 8 -16.53 13.85 -0.98
CA TRP A 8 -17.79 13.12 -0.97
C TRP A 8 -17.86 11.99 0.08
N PHE A 9 -16.72 11.48 0.55
CA PHE A 9 -16.67 10.30 1.42
C PHE A 9 -16.05 10.58 2.80
N GLY A 10 -15.82 11.85 3.15
CA GLY A 10 -15.39 12.24 4.49
C GLY A 10 -13.95 11.88 4.84
N LEU A 11 -13.08 11.67 3.84
CA LEU A 11 -11.65 11.46 4.09
C LEU A 11 -11.01 12.72 4.67
N GLN A 12 -10.49 12.62 5.90
CA GLN A 12 -9.84 13.73 6.61
C GLN A 12 -8.39 13.37 6.95
N PRO A 13 -7.40 13.85 6.17
CA PRO A 13 -6.00 13.70 6.50
C PRO A 13 -5.67 14.43 7.80
N ASN A 14 -4.86 13.82 8.66
CA ASN A 14 -4.38 14.42 9.90
C ASN A 14 -3.03 13.80 10.30
N GLU A 15 -2.53 14.08 11.50
CA GLU A 15 -1.23 13.56 11.97
C GLU A 15 -1.19 12.02 12.05
N ASN A 16 -2.33 11.38 12.33
CA ASN A 16 -2.48 9.94 12.44
C ASN A 16 -2.95 9.27 11.14
N ASN A 17 -3.41 10.04 10.15
CA ASN A 17 -3.88 9.56 8.85
C ASN A 17 -3.27 10.42 7.73
N LYS A 18 -2.13 9.99 7.18
CA LYS A 18 -1.41 10.71 6.13
C LYS A 18 -1.67 10.06 4.79
N ILE A 19 -1.84 10.89 3.76
CA ILE A 19 -2.03 10.43 2.38
C ILE A 19 -0.77 10.73 1.59
N PHE A 20 -0.27 9.72 0.89
CA PHE A 20 0.83 9.84 -0.07
C PHE A 20 0.27 9.48 -1.45
N VAL A 21 0.32 10.43 -2.38
CA VAL A 21 -0.09 10.19 -3.77
C VAL A 21 1.15 9.81 -4.58
N GLU A 22 1.46 8.51 -4.58
CA GLU A 22 2.59 7.95 -5.31
C GLU A 22 2.35 6.47 -5.67
N ASP A 23 3.24 5.92 -6.49
CA ASP A 23 3.27 4.48 -6.75
C ASP A 23 3.59 3.71 -5.46
N GLY A 24 2.75 2.74 -5.10
CA GLY A 24 2.88 2.01 -3.84
C GLY A 24 4.16 1.18 -3.72
N ILE A 25 4.72 0.69 -4.84
CA ILE A 25 6.00 -0.05 -4.82
C ILE A 25 7.16 0.92 -4.58
N VAL A 26 7.09 2.13 -5.16
CA VAL A 26 8.04 3.21 -4.85
C VAL A 26 7.97 3.58 -3.37
N PHE A 27 6.77 3.73 -2.80
CA PHE A 27 6.57 3.99 -1.38
C PHE A 27 7.24 2.93 -0.50
N ILE A 28 6.95 1.66 -0.75
CA ILE A 28 7.48 0.52 0.02
C ILE A 28 9.01 0.54 0.00
N ARG A 29 9.62 0.74 -1.17
CA ARG A 29 11.09 0.81 -1.30
C ARG A 29 11.67 2.02 -0.56
N GLY A 30 10.99 3.16 -0.59
CA GLY A 30 11.36 4.34 0.19
C GLY A 30 11.30 4.09 1.69
N ALA A 31 10.19 3.50 2.17
CA ALA A 31 10.00 3.14 3.56
C ALA A 31 11.08 2.19 4.07
N LYS A 32 11.46 1.20 3.25
CA LYS A 32 12.58 0.28 3.54
C LYS A 32 13.90 1.03 3.71
N LYS A 33 14.23 1.99 2.83
CA LYS A 33 15.44 2.83 2.96
C LYS A 33 15.41 3.69 4.22
N ARG A 34 14.23 4.19 4.61
CA ARG A 34 14.01 4.96 5.85
C ARG A 34 13.96 4.10 7.11
N LYS A 35 14.05 2.77 6.98
CA LYS A 35 13.95 1.78 8.06
C LYS A 35 12.62 1.87 8.84
N GLU A 36 11.56 2.28 8.16
CA GLU A 36 10.22 2.34 8.75
C GLU A 36 9.66 0.93 8.95
N LYS A 37 8.87 0.78 10.02
CA LYS A 37 8.24 -0.48 10.40
C LYS A 37 6.76 -0.29 10.65
N TYR A 38 5.97 -1.17 10.05
CA TYR A 38 4.51 -1.15 10.10
C TYR A 38 4.01 -2.43 10.77
N ARG A 39 3.10 -2.29 11.74
CA ARG A 39 2.46 -3.45 12.40
C ARG A 39 1.45 -4.15 11.50
N SER A 40 0.87 -3.42 10.57
CA SER A 40 -0.08 -3.97 9.61
C SER A 40 0.07 -3.26 8.28
N ILE A 41 0.00 -4.03 7.20
CA ILE A 41 -0.02 -3.53 5.84
C ILE A 41 -1.24 -4.14 5.16
N ILE A 42 -2.13 -3.28 4.68
CA ILE A 42 -3.31 -3.65 3.89
C ILE A 42 -3.00 -3.31 2.45
N LEU A 43 -3.09 -4.31 1.58
CA LEU A 43 -2.89 -4.14 0.14
C LEU A 43 -4.23 -4.29 -0.58
N ASP A 44 -4.83 -3.15 -0.90
CA ASP A 44 -6.03 -3.04 -1.73
C ASP A 44 -5.67 -2.23 -2.99
N VAL A 45 -5.12 -2.92 -3.97
CA VAL A 45 -4.63 -2.31 -5.22
C VAL A 45 -5.06 -3.14 -6.42
N CYS A 46 -5.82 -2.51 -7.30
CA CYS A 46 -6.45 -3.17 -8.44
C CYS A 46 -6.16 -2.42 -9.74
N TYR A 47 -6.19 -3.13 -10.86
CA TYR A 47 -6.23 -2.46 -12.16
C TYR A 47 -7.59 -1.76 -12.36
N ASN A 48 -7.56 -0.57 -12.97
CA ASN A 48 -8.79 0.15 -13.36
C ASN A 48 -9.44 -0.44 -14.63
N GLU A 49 -8.72 -1.32 -15.33
CA GLU A 49 -9.16 -1.96 -16.55
C GLU A 49 -9.35 -3.47 -16.34
N LYS A 50 -10.15 -4.10 -17.21
CA LYS A 50 -10.41 -5.53 -17.13
C LYS A 50 -9.13 -6.31 -17.43
N GLN A 51 -8.69 -7.10 -16.45
CA GLN A 51 -7.52 -7.98 -16.53
C GLN A 51 -7.90 -9.40 -16.10
N PRO A 52 -7.16 -10.45 -16.51
CA PRO A 52 -7.39 -11.82 -16.05
C PRO A 52 -7.32 -11.95 -14.51
N ARG A 53 -6.48 -11.12 -13.88
CA ARG A 53 -6.44 -10.88 -12.43
C ARG A 53 -6.52 -9.38 -12.20
N ILE A 54 -7.61 -8.92 -11.60
CA ILE A 54 -7.85 -7.49 -11.34
C ILE A 54 -7.15 -7.05 -10.05
N CYS A 55 -7.20 -7.88 -8.99
CA CYS A 55 -6.63 -7.59 -7.68
C CYS A 55 -5.92 -8.82 -7.07
N PRO A 56 -4.84 -8.62 -6.29
CA PRO A 56 -4.02 -7.41 -6.34
C PRO A 56 -3.35 -7.28 -7.71
N VAL A 57 -2.91 -6.07 -8.07
CA VAL A 57 -2.02 -5.82 -9.22
C VAL A 57 -0.81 -6.77 -9.16
N VAL A 58 -0.51 -7.45 -10.28
CA VAL A 58 0.46 -8.57 -10.34
C VAL A 58 1.86 -8.15 -9.88
N ASP A 59 2.22 -6.88 -10.03
CA ASP A 59 3.52 -6.37 -9.59
C ASP A 59 3.73 -6.51 -8.07
N PHE A 60 2.66 -6.44 -7.27
CA PHE A 60 2.72 -6.66 -5.83
C PHE A 60 2.85 -8.13 -5.43
N THR A 61 2.67 -9.07 -6.37
CA THR A 61 2.89 -10.50 -6.15
C THR A 61 4.28 -10.96 -6.58
N LYS A 62 5.13 -10.07 -7.11
CA LYS A 62 6.52 -10.40 -7.43
C LYS A 62 7.33 -10.61 -6.16
N ASP A 63 8.18 -11.64 -6.13
CA ASP A 63 8.98 -12.00 -4.95
C ASP A 63 9.80 -10.83 -4.41
N SER A 64 10.37 -10.01 -5.29
CA SER A 64 11.14 -8.82 -4.89
C SER A 64 10.30 -7.82 -4.11
N VAL A 65 9.04 -7.61 -4.51
CA VAL A 65 8.11 -6.70 -3.82
C VAL A 65 7.59 -7.33 -2.54
N ILE A 66 7.33 -8.64 -2.53
CA ILE A 66 6.96 -9.38 -1.31
C ILE A 66 8.07 -9.28 -0.26
N HIS A 67 9.33 -9.41 -0.67
CA HIS A 67 10.48 -9.23 0.23
C HIS A 67 10.65 -7.80 0.70
N ASP A 68 10.35 -6.81 -0.14
CA ASP A 68 10.35 -5.41 0.29
C ASP A 68 9.24 -5.14 1.32
N ILE A 69 8.02 -5.66 1.11
CA ILE A 69 6.90 -5.59 2.07
C ILE A 69 7.27 -6.27 3.39
N ALA A 70 7.82 -7.49 3.33
CA ALA A 70 8.28 -8.21 4.53
C ALA A 70 9.38 -7.42 5.26
N GLY A 71 10.27 -6.75 4.51
CA GLY A 71 11.32 -5.90 5.05
C GLY A 71 10.82 -4.69 5.85
N ILE A 72 9.58 -4.24 5.64
CA ILE A 72 8.98 -3.11 6.36
C ILE A 72 7.90 -3.53 7.36
N LEU A 73 7.59 -4.82 7.50
CA LEU A 73 6.77 -5.32 8.60
C LEU A 73 7.58 -5.35 9.91
N SER A 74 6.90 -5.04 11.03
CA SER A 74 7.43 -5.33 12.36
C SER A 74 7.52 -6.84 12.60
N GLU A 75 8.27 -7.26 13.62
CA GLU A 75 8.47 -8.70 13.93
C GLU A 75 7.15 -9.46 14.16
N ASP A 76 6.16 -8.79 14.73
CA ASP A 76 4.80 -9.28 14.98
C ASP A 76 3.79 -8.84 13.90
N GLY A 77 4.27 -8.21 12.83
CA GLY A 77 3.44 -7.55 11.84
C GLY A 77 2.68 -8.52 10.95
N LYS A 78 1.51 -8.09 10.45
CA LYS A 78 0.67 -8.89 9.54
C LYS A 78 0.43 -8.17 8.21
N LYS A 79 0.54 -8.93 7.12
CA LYS A 79 0.08 -8.50 5.79
C LYS A 79 -1.35 -8.99 5.56
N ILE A 80 -2.22 -8.11 5.11
CA ILE A 80 -3.61 -8.40 4.74
C ILE A 80 -3.80 -7.99 3.28
N THR A 81 -4.41 -8.86 2.49
CA THR A 81 -4.75 -8.64 1.09
C THR A 81 -6.20 -9.05 0.88
N ASP A 82 -6.96 -8.27 0.12
CA ASP A 82 -8.30 -8.65 -0.36
C ASP A 82 -8.19 -9.40 -1.71
#